data_AF-A0A535UQ24-F1
#
_entry.id   AF-A0A535UQ24-F1
#
_cell.length_a   1.000
_cell.length_b   1.000
_cell.length_c   1.000
_cell.angle_alpha   90.00
_cell.angle_beta   90.00
_cell.angle_gamma   90.00
#
_symmetry.space_group_name_H-M   'P 1'
#
loop_
_entity.id
_entity.type
_entity.pdbx_description
1 polymer ?
#
loop_
_entity_poly.entity_id
_entity_poly.type
_entity_poly.pdbx_seq_one_letter_code
_entity_poly.pdbx_strand_id
1 'polypeptide(L)'
;MMSLTRRATYVAVTLGLVLTASVVVLPLRAAIAAPLAPVEVSPAKLTFGSQEVGTTSSERTVVVTNDQATDLIFSGIFINQGDAADFSIRHTDCPHTLIAGGHCSIDVVFRPTSGAFGPRSTTLEVNDDGPNSP
;
A
#
# COMPACT_ATOMS: atom_id res chain seq x y z
N MET A 1 -31.30 35.14 9.97
CA MET A 1 -30.57 34.26 9.03
C MET A 1 -29.42 33.62 9.79
N MET A 2 -29.65 32.42 10.35
CA MET A 2 -28.64 31.69 11.11
C MET A 2 -27.55 31.21 10.14
N SER A 3 -26.36 31.79 10.26
CA SER A 3 -25.15 31.29 9.61
C SER A 3 -24.82 29.93 10.21
N LEU A 4 -25.24 28.85 9.54
CA LEU A 4 -24.70 27.51 9.78
C LEU A 4 -23.24 27.55 9.33
N THR A 5 -22.34 27.92 10.23
CA THR A 5 -20.92 27.67 10.08
C THR A 5 -20.78 26.15 10.00
N ARG A 6 -20.77 25.59 8.79
CA ARG A 6 -20.49 24.17 8.57
C ARG A 6 -19.14 23.91 9.21
N ARG A 7 -19.13 23.25 10.36
CA ARG A 7 -17.89 22.79 10.97
C ARG A 7 -17.33 21.76 10.01
N ALA A 8 -16.28 22.13 9.27
CA ALA A 8 -15.53 21.19 8.47
C ALA A 8 -15.03 20.08 9.41
N THR A 9 -15.47 18.86 9.16
CA THR A 9 -15.04 17.68 9.91
C THR A 9 -13.75 17.18 9.27
N TYR A 10 -12.70 17.04 10.08
CA TYR A 10 -11.39 16.58 9.65
C TYR A 10 -11.08 15.19 10.21
N VAL A 11 -10.37 14.39 9.41
CA VAL A 11 -9.98 13.02 9.75
C VAL A 11 -8.48 12.84 9.53
N ALA A 12 -7.74 12.43 10.57
CA ALA A 12 -6.32 12.12 10.51
C ALA A 12 -6.09 10.62 10.28
N VAL A 13 -5.16 10.27 9.39
CA VAL A 13 -5.10 8.91 8.83
C VAL A 13 -3.71 8.37 8.62
N THR A 14 -3.59 7.06 8.86
CA THR A 14 -2.43 6.28 8.48
C THR A 14 -2.80 5.02 7.71
N LEU A 15 -2.11 4.76 6.61
CA LEU A 15 -2.18 3.52 5.84
C LEU A 15 -0.99 2.64 6.20
N GLY A 16 -1.23 1.41 6.64
CA GLY A 16 -0.19 0.39 6.78
C GLY A 16 0.05 -0.32 5.46
N LEU A 17 1.22 -0.93 5.29
CA LEU A 17 1.49 -1.83 4.18
C LEU A 17 1.77 -3.24 4.68
N VAL A 18 1.28 -4.23 3.95
CA VAL A 18 1.58 -5.65 4.17
C VAL A 18 1.79 -6.28 2.80
N LEU A 19 2.89 -6.99 2.58
CA LEU A 19 3.01 -7.86 1.41
C LEU A 19 2.68 -9.28 1.80
N THR A 20 1.93 -9.97 0.94
CA THR A 20 1.65 -11.38 1.14
C THR A 20 2.25 -12.19 -0.01
N ALA A 21 3.33 -12.91 0.29
CA ALA A 21 3.92 -13.85 -0.65
C ALA A 21 3.12 -15.16 -0.66
N SER A 22 2.74 -15.64 -1.83
CA SER A 22 2.21 -17.00 -1.98
C SER A 22 3.38 -17.99 -2.13
N VAL A 23 3.92 -18.47 -1.01
CA VAL A 23 4.99 -19.48 -1.04
C VAL A 23 4.41 -20.83 -1.46
N VAL A 24 4.65 -21.25 -2.70
CA VAL A 24 4.51 -22.66 -3.10
C VAL A 24 5.69 -23.41 -2.48
N VAL A 25 5.46 -24.07 -1.35
CA VAL A 25 6.48 -24.85 -0.64
C VAL A 25 6.92 -26.03 -1.52
N LEU A 26 8.01 -25.88 -2.26
CA LEU A 26 8.77 -27.01 -2.80
C LEU A 26 9.55 -27.67 -1.65
N PRO A 27 9.66 -29.01 -1.59
CA PRO A 27 10.32 -29.68 -0.48
C PRO A 27 11.81 -29.29 -0.44
N LEU A 28 12.21 -28.63 0.64
CA LEU A 28 13.53 -28.02 0.81
C LEU A 28 14.61 -29.09 1.01
N ARG A 29 15.51 -29.25 0.03
CA ARG A 29 16.87 -29.75 0.31
C ARG A 29 17.68 -28.56 0.82
N ALA A 30 18.25 -28.69 2.03
CA ALA A 30 18.98 -27.64 2.71
C ALA A 30 20.08 -27.02 1.82
N ALA A 31 19.89 -25.76 1.43
CA ALA A 31 20.93 -24.91 0.87
C ALA A 31 21.30 -23.86 1.93
N ILE A 32 22.59 -23.63 2.12
CA ILE A 32 23.12 -22.59 3.01
C ILE A 32 22.70 -21.26 2.39
N ALA A 33 21.61 -20.65 2.90
CA ALA A 33 21.04 -19.45 2.32
C ALA A 33 21.98 -18.26 2.59
N ALA A 34 22.63 -17.76 1.54
CA ALA A 34 23.03 -16.35 1.51
C ALA A 34 21.78 -15.49 1.84
N PRO A 35 21.92 -14.33 2.48
CA PRO A 35 20.76 -13.45 2.70
C PRO A 35 20.11 -13.21 1.33
N LEU A 36 18.90 -13.74 1.16
CA LEU A 36 18.11 -13.48 -0.04
C LEU A 36 17.85 -11.97 -0.06
N ALA A 37 18.15 -11.31 -1.18
CA ALA A 37 17.84 -9.90 -1.33
C ALA A 37 16.30 -9.74 -1.26
N PRO A 38 15.77 -8.85 -0.40
CA PRO A 38 14.35 -8.77 -0.13
C PRO A 38 13.57 -8.10 -1.27
N VAL A 39 12.27 -8.29 -1.28
CA VAL A 39 11.36 -7.30 -1.90
C VAL A 39 11.18 -6.20 -0.86
N GLU A 40 11.54 -4.96 -1.17
CA GLU A 40 11.37 -3.84 -0.25
C GLU A 40 10.17 -2.99 -0.64
N VAL A 41 9.41 -2.51 0.35
CA VAL A 41 8.39 -1.49 0.11
C VAL A 41 8.55 -0.31 1.05
N SER A 42 8.66 0.88 0.47
CA SER A 42 9.00 2.10 1.20
C SER A 42 8.19 3.31 0.72
N PRO A 43 7.60 4.10 1.63
CA PRO A 43 7.59 3.88 3.08
C PRO A 43 6.57 2.81 3.48
N ALA A 44 6.87 2.01 4.52
CA ALA A 44 5.97 0.99 5.06
C ALA A 44 4.67 1.54 5.71
N LYS A 45 4.57 2.86 5.84
CA LYS A 45 3.40 3.56 6.38
C LYS A 45 3.23 4.91 5.72
N LEU A 46 2.03 5.19 5.19
CA LEU A 46 1.68 6.52 4.68
C LEU A 46 0.85 7.28 5.71
N THR A 47 1.07 8.59 5.80
CA THR A 47 0.24 9.50 6.62
C THR A 47 -0.30 10.61 5.74
N PHE A 48 -1.61 10.79 5.76
CA PHE A 48 -2.32 11.74 4.88
C PHE A 48 -2.62 13.08 5.57
N GLY A 49 -2.39 13.17 6.88
CA GLY A 49 -2.79 14.34 7.67
C GLY A 49 -4.31 14.43 7.82
N SER A 50 -4.79 15.60 8.24
CA SER A 50 -6.21 15.89 8.42
C SER A 50 -6.89 16.21 7.10
N GLN A 51 -7.86 15.41 6.67
CA GLN A 51 -8.63 15.63 5.44
C GLN A 51 -10.08 16.01 5.75
N GLU A 52 -10.62 17.01 5.04
CA GLU A 52 -12.04 17.37 5.14
C GLU A 52 -12.91 16.28 4.52
N VAL A 53 -13.98 15.90 5.22
CA VAL A 53 -14.97 14.93 4.75
C VAL A 53 -15.51 15.31 3.36
N GLY A 54 -15.45 14.34 2.44
CA GLY A 54 -15.89 14.49 1.05
C GLY A 54 -14.82 14.99 0.08
N THR A 55 -13.66 15.42 0.58
CA THR A 55 -12.54 15.94 -0.22
C THR A 55 -11.39 14.94 -0.30
N THR A 56 -10.64 14.95 -1.41
CA THR A 56 -9.49 14.06 -1.63
C THR A 56 -8.21 14.71 -1.11
N SER A 57 -7.34 13.92 -0.48
CA SER A 57 -6.00 14.33 -0.05
C SER A 57 -5.05 14.57 -1.21
N SER A 58 -3.86 15.09 -0.88
CA SER A 58 -2.69 14.94 -1.77
C SER A 58 -2.34 13.45 -1.92
N GLU A 59 -1.75 13.12 -3.07
CA GLU A 59 -1.24 11.78 -3.36
C GLU A 59 -0.06 11.45 -2.44
N ARG A 60 -0.01 10.19 -2.01
CA ARG A 60 1.12 9.62 -1.29
C ARG A 60 1.60 8.40 -2.06
N THR A 61 2.88 8.41 -2.38
CA THR A 61 3.53 7.38 -3.17
C THR A 61 4.20 6.35 -2.26
N VAL A 62 4.07 5.09 -2.66
CA VAL A 62 4.82 3.95 -2.15
C VAL A 62 5.69 3.42 -3.27
N VAL A 63 6.93 3.09 -2.98
CA VAL A 63 7.86 2.46 -3.93
C VAL A 63 8.06 1.00 -3.55
N VAL A 64 7.86 0.11 -4.50
CA VAL A 64 8.19 -1.32 -4.42
C VAL A 64 9.50 -1.55 -5.17
N THR A 65 10.48 -2.14 -4.50
CA THR A 65 11.80 -2.45 -5.07
C THR A 65 12.00 -3.97 -5.08
N ASN A 66 12.37 -4.50 -6.24
CA ASN A 66 12.79 -5.88 -6.39
C ASN A 66 14.32 -5.97 -6.34
N ASP A 67 14.92 -6.16 -5.17
CA ASP A 67 16.37 -6.33 -5.04
C ASP A 67 16.84 -7.76 -5.37
N GLN A 68 15.94 -8.63 -5.80
CA GLN A 68 16.26 -10.02 -6.15
C GLN A 68 17.03 -10.09 -7.47
N ALA A 69 17.70 -11.23 -7.67
CA ALA A 69 18.35 -11.58 -8.94
C ALA A 69 17.35 -12.15 -9.98
N THR A 70 16.08 -12.30 -9.61
CA THR A 70 14.99 -12.85 -10.42
C THR A 70 13.88 -11.81 -10.57
N ASP A 71 13.12 -11.93 -11.65
CA ASP A 71 11.93 -11.09 -11.86
C ASP A 71 10.85 -11.42 -10.82
N LEU A 72 10.14 -10.38 -10.37
CA LEU A 72 9.05 -10.45 -9.40
C LEU A 72 7.71 -10.39 -10.15
N ILE A 73 6.81 -11.33 -9.90
CA ILE A 73 5.50 -11.39 -10.55
C ILE A 73 4.42 -10.96 -9.56
N PHE A 74 3.71 -9.88 -9.88
CA PHE A 74 2.58 -9.43 -9.08
C PHE A 74 1.30 -10.18 -9.46
N SER A 75 0.66 -10.77 -8.46
CA SER A 75 -0.66 -11.41 -8.58
C SER A 75 -1.81 -10.45 -8.24
N GLY A 76 -1.53 -9.36 -7.51
CA GLY A 76 -2.51 -8.30 -7.26
C GLY A 76 -1.96 -7.18 -6.38
N ILE A 77 -2.55 -5.99 -6.51
CA ILE A 77 -2.29 -4.84 -5.65
C ILE A 77 -3.65 -4.25 -5.26
N PHE A 78 -4.00 -4.26 -3.97
CA PHE A 78 -5.34 -3.91 -3.54
C PHE A 78 -5.41 -3.32 -2.13
N ILE A 79 -6.48 -2.56 -1.86
CA ILE A 79 -6.80 -1.99 -0.55
C ILE A 79 -8.16 -2.57 -0.16
N ASN A 80 -8.19 -3.53 0.77
CA ASN A 80 -9.40 -4.30 1.09
C ASN A 80 -9.67 -4.48 2.59
N GLN A 81 -8.78 -4.02 3.47
CA GLN A 81 -8.91 -4.16 4.93
C GLN A 81 -9.43 -2.88 5.60
N GLY A 82 -9.89 -2.96 6.85
CA GLY A 82 -10.23 -1.77 7.66
C GLY A 82 -11.17 -0.77 6.95
N ASP A 83 -10.77 0.49 6.93
CA ASP A 83 -11.53 1.59 6.29
C ASP A 83 -11.29 1.72 4.78
N ALA A 84 -11.06 0.61 4.06
CA ALA A 84 -10.66 0.60 2.64
C ALA A 84 -11.51 1.50 1.72
N ALA A 85 -12.81 1.66 2.00
CA ALA A 85 -13.70 2.50 1.21
C ALA A 85 -13.32 3.99 1.19
N ASP A 86 -12.56 4.47 2.18
CA ASP A 86 -12.07 5.84 2.24
C ASP A 86 -10.72 6.02 1.51
N PHE A 87 -10.14 4.97 0.93
CA PHE A 87 -8.84 4.98 0.26
C PHE A 87 -8.95 4.44 -1.17
N SER A 88 -8.08 4.91 -2.05
CA SER A 88 -8.02 4.38 -3.42
C SER A 88 -6.61 4.50 -4.00
N ILE A 89 -6.24 3.52 -4.82
CA ILE A 89 -5.06 3.59 -5.67
C ILE A 89 -5.42 4.50 -6.84
N ARG A 90 -4.73 5.63 -6.94
CA ARG A 90 -4.96 6.65 -7.97
C ARG A 90 -4.20 6.30 -9.24
N HIS A 91 -2.98 5.82 -9.08
CA HIS A 91 -2.12 5.37 -10.16
C HIS A 91 -1.17 4.29 -9.65
N THR A 92 -0.74 3.41 -10.55
CA THR A 92 0.35 2.46 -10.32
C THR A 92 1.08 2.29 -11.63
N ASP A 93 2.40 2.37 -11.60
CA ASP A 93 3.28 2.03 -12.72
C ASP A 93 3.83 0.59 -12.57
N CYS A 94 3.44 -0.13 -11.51
CA CYS A 94 3.87 -1.50 -11.28
C CYS A 94 3.37 -2.40 -12.42
N PRO A 95 4.29 -2.98 -13.22
CA PRO A 95 3.93 -3.91 -14.27
C PRO A 95 3.43 -5.23 -13.69
N HIS A 96 2.96 -6.16 -14.51
CA HIS A 96 2.71 -7.53 -14.03
C HIS A 96 4.01 -8.24 -13.61
N THR A 97 5.13 -7.91 -14.26
CA THR A 97 6.46 -8.49 -14.00
C THR A 97 7.46 -7.36 -13.80
N LEU A 98 7.99 -7.23 -12.59
CA LEU A 98 9.03 -6.26 -12.25
C LEU A 98 10.39 -6.93 -12.35
N ILE A 99 11.24 -6.43 -13.25
CA ILE A 99 12.56 -7.01 -13.51
C ILE A 99 13.43 -7.04 -12.25
N ALA A 100 14.38 -7.96 -12.21
CA ALA A 100 15.44 -7.98 -11.19
C ALA A 100 16.15 -6.61 -11.06
N GLY A 101 16.31 -6.12 -9.83
CA GLY A 101 16.85 -4.79 -9.52
C GLY A 101 15.93 -3.61 -9.91
N GLY A 102 14.71 -3.90 -10.37
CA GLY A 102 13.73 -2.90 -10.78
C GLY A 102 12.96 -2.30 -9.60
N HIS A 103 12.30 -1.18 -9.84
CA HIS A 103 11.36 -0.57 -8.90
C HIS A 103 10.11 -0.07 -9.62
N CYS A 104 9.03 0.04 -8.87
CA CYS A 104 7.79 0.66 -9.30
C CYS A 104 7.15 1.44 -8.14
N SER A 105 6.15 2.25 -8.44
CA SER A 105 5.47 3.19 -7.59
C SER A 105 3.95 3.01 -7.63
N ILE A 106 3.33 3.22 -6.46
CA ILE A 106 1.90 3.12 -6.23
C ILE A 106 1.45 4.40 -5.55
N ASP A 107 0.61 5.18 -6.22
CA ASP A 107 0.05 6.42 -5.70
C ASP A 107 -1.30 6.16 -5.06
N VAL A 108 -1.40 6.47 -3.76
CA VAL A 108 -2.60 6.30 -2.96
C VAL A 108 -3.15 7.66 -2.56
N VAL A 109 -4.48 7.78 -2.57
CA VAL A 109 -5.20 8.94 -2.05
C VAL A 109 -6.19 8.53 -0.97
N PHE A 110 -6.47 9.45 -0.06
CA PHE A 110 -7.46 9.31 1.00
C PHE A 110 -8.60 10.31 0.78
N ARG A 111 -9.85 9.82 0.86
CA ARG A 111 -11.06 10.62 0.76
C ARG A 111 -12.09 10.13 1.78
N PRO A 112 -12.19 10.76 2.96
CA PRO A 112 -13.16 10.36 3.98
C PRO A 112 -14.59 10.60 3.50
N THR A 113 -15.44 9.59 3.63
CA THR A 113 -16.87 9.68 3.25
C THR A 113 -17.72 10.38 4.31
N SER A 114 -18.87 10.93 3.89
CA SER A 114 -19.79 11.66 4.78
C SER A 114 -20.31 10.76 5.90
N GLY A 115 -19.85 11.00 7.13
CA GLY A 115 -20.12 10.16 8.31
C GLY A 115 -18.85 9.66 9.01
N ALA A 116 -17.67 9.82 8.39
CA ALA A 116 -16.40 9.48 8.99
C ALA A 116 -15.97 10.52 10.03
N PHE A 117 -16.16 10.20 11.31
CA PHE A 117 -15.53 10.90 12.43
C PHE A 117 -14.47 9.99 13.06
N GLY A 118 -13.35 10.56 13.49
CA GLY A 118 -12.25 9.82 14.13
C GLY A 118 -11.22 9.25 13.14
N PRO A 119 -10.08 8.74 13.63
CA PRO A 119 -8.97 8.28 12.80
C PRO A 119 -9.38 7.07 11.94
N ARG A 120 -8.81 7.00 10.74
CA ARG A 120 -9.03 5.90 9.79
C ARG A 120 -7.73 5.20 9.47
N SER A 121 -7.82 3.89 9.23
CA SER A 121 -6.69 3.11 8.79
C SER A 121 -7.11 1.93 7.92
N THR A 122 -6.28 1.63 6.94
CA THR A 122 -6.38 0.44 6.11
C THR A 122 -4.98 -0.08 5.80
N THR A 123 -4.92 -1.14 5.01
CA THR A 123 -3.70 -1.77 4.55
C THR A 123 -3.70 -1.81 3.03
N LEU A 124 -2.60 -1.38 2.41
CA LEU A 124 -2.31 -1.69 1.01
C LEU A 124 -1.63 -3.06 0.97
N GLU A 125 -2.25 -4.00 0.29
CA GLU A 125 -1.75 -5.35 0.06
C GLU A 125 -1.13 -5.44 -1.34
N VAL A 126 0.09 -5.95 -1.40
CA VAL A 126 0.82 -6.24 -2.64
C VAL A 126 1.15 -7.73 -2.59
N ASN A 127 0.60 -8.48 -3.55
CA ASN A 127 0.74 -9.93 -3.59
C ASN A 127 1.68 -10.31 -4.72
N ASP A 128 2.73 -11.04 -4.39
CA ASP A 128 3.80 -11.42 -5.31
C ASP A 128 4.31 -12.85 -5.06
N ASP A 129 5.21 -13.32 -5.93
CA ASP A 129 5.86 -14.62 -5.86
C ASP A 129 7.27 -14.58 -5.23
N GLY A 130 7.68 -13.41 -4.72
CA GLY A 130 8.98 -13.17 -4.15
C GLY A 130 9.17 -13.87 -2.80
N PRO A 131 10.32 -14.52 -2.56
CA PRO A 131 10.65 -15.00 -1.22
C PRO A 131 10.96 -13.84 -0.27
N ASN A 132 10.36 -13.85 0.92
CA ASN A 132 10.57 -12.87 2.01
C ASN A 132 10.02 -11.46 1.75
N SER A 133 8.87 -11.35 1.09
CA SER A 133 8.11 -10.10 1.04
C SER A 133 7.69 -9.68 2.48
N PRO A 134 7.92 -8.43 2.92
CA PRO A 134 7.77 -7.98 4.30
C PRO A 134 6.37 -8.10 4.91
#